data_AF-A0A6G9YU20-F1
#
_entry.id   AF-A0A6G9YU20-F1
#
_cell.length_a   1.000
_cell.length_b   1.000
_cell.length_c   1.000
_cell.angle_alpha   90.00
_cell.angle_beta   90.00
_cell.angle_gamma   90.00
#
_symmetry.space_group_name_H-M   'P 1'
#
loop_
_entity.id
_entity.type
_entity.pdbx_description
1 polymer ?
#
loop_
_entity_poly.entity_id
_entity_poly.type
_entity_poly.pdbx_seq_one_letter_code
_entity_poly.pdbx_strand_id
1 'polypeptide(L)'
;MDVQIQFKSGAFKKLRSEPGVAADLERRAKRYQQAAEAMDGGKYKVYSQQGKAAPQGRWRTSVTTGDPRTIRKNAKHHTLLKALDAARQ
;
A
#
# COMPACT_ATOMS: atom_id res chain seq x y z
N MET A 1 4.67 3.81 -42.66
CA MET A 1 5.04 4.96 -41.83
C MET A 1 5.19 4.44 -40.40
N ASP A 2 6.40 4.43 -39.87
CA ASP A 2 6.65 4.00 -38.49
C ASP A 2 6.59 5.21 -37.56
N VAL A 3 5.80 5.08 -36.48
CA VAL A 3 5.68 6.11 -35.44
C VAL A 3 6.56 5.72 -34.27
N GLN A 4 7.51 6.57 -33.91
CA GLN A 4 8.37 6.37 -32.75
C GLN A 4 7.88 7.16 -31.54
N ILE A 5 7.46 6.47 -30.48
CA ILE A 5 7.04 7.09 -29.22
C ILE A 5 8.27 7.34 -28.34
N GLN A 6 8.52 8.60 -27.99
CA GLN A 6 9.56 8.99 -27.02
C GLN A 6 8.95 9.29 -25.65
N PHE A 7 9.28 8.47 -24.66
CA PHE A 7 8.81 8.67 -23.28
C PHE A 7 9.71 9.61 -22.49
N LYS A 8 9.09 10.61 -21.83
CA LYS A 8 9.78 11.48 -20.86
C LYS A 8 9.91 10.75 -19.53
N SER A 9 11.05 10.11 -19.28
CA SER A 9 11.32 9.33 -18.07
C SER A 9 11.01 10.07 -16.75
N GLY A 10 11.33 11.37 -16.69
CA GLY A 10 11.02 12.24 -15.54
C GLY A 10 9.53 12.47 -15.29
N ALA A 11 8.69 12.40 -16.33
CA ALA A 11 7.24 12.55 -16.18
C ALA A 11 6.63 11.41 -15.37
N PHE A 12 7.15 10.19 -15.49
CA PHE A 12 6.67 9.06 -14.69
C PHE A 12 6.96 9.21 -13.20
N LYS A 13 8.06 9.87 -12.83
CA LYS A 13 8.35 10.15 -11.41
C LYS A 13 7.32 11.13 -10.86
N LYS A 14 7.03 12.22 -11.58
CA LYS A 14 6.01 13.20 -11.19
C LYS A 14 4.65 12.54 -11.04
N LEU A 15 4.24 11.78 -12.06
CA LEU A 15 2.97 11.05 -12.06
C LEU A 15 2.79 10.15 -10.82
N ARG A 16 3.85 9.44 -10.40
CA ARG A 16 3.80 8.53 -9.24
C ARG A 16 3.85 9.24 -7.88
N SER A 17 4.11 10.54 -7.87
CA SER A 17 4.12 11.39 -6.69
C SER A 17 2.96 12.38 -6.68
N GLU A 18 2.03 12.29 -7.64
CA GLU A 18 0.83 13.13 -7.67
C GLU A 18 -0.03 12.89 -6.41
N PRO A 19 -0.64 13.95 -5.83
CA PRO A 19 -1.47 13.83 -4.63
C PRO A 19 -2.59 12.80 -4.75
N GLY A 20 -3.17 12.66 -5.95
CA GLY A 20 -4.21 11.66 -6.21
C GLY A 20 -3.72 10.22 -6.09
N VAL A 21 -2.45 9.96 -6.41
CA VAL A 21 -1.83 8.63 -6.25
C VAL A 21 -1.61 8.33 -4.78
N ALA A 22 -1.09 9.30 -4.02
CA ALA A 22 -0.91 9.15 -2.58
C ALA A 22 -2.24 8.88 -1.87
N ALA A 23 -3.27 9.67 -2.18
CA ALA A 23 -4.62 9.52 -1.62
C ALA A 23 -5.27 8.17 -1.98
N ASP A 24 -5.10 7.68 -3.21
CA ASP A 24 -5.60 6.35 -3.60
C ASP A 24 -4.90 5.23 -2.80
N LEU A 25 -3.57 5.29 -2.66
CA LEU A 25 -2.80 4.31 -1.91
C LEU A 25 -3.19 4.31 -0.43
N GLU A 26 -3.34 5.47 0.18
CA GLU A 26 -3.78 5.60 1.58
C GLU A 26 -5.19 5.06 1.79
N ARG A 27 -6.11 5.37 0.87
CA ARG A 27 -7.47 4.83 0.90
C ARG A 27 -7.48 3.31 0.84
N ARG A 28 -6.71 2.70 -0.07
CA ARG A 28 -6.58 1.23 -0.18
C ARG A 28 -5.95 0.62 1.06
N ALA A 29 -4.90 1.26 1.61
CA ALA A 29 -4.27 0.81 2.84
C ALA A 29 -5.23 0.85 4.04
N LYS A 30 -6.09 1.86 4.13
CA LYS A 30 -7.12 1.95 5.18
C LYS A 30 -8.19 0.87 5.02
N ARG A 31 -8.64 0.57 3.80
CA ARG A 31 -9.54 -0.58 3.54
C ARG A 31 -8.90 -1.89 3.96
N TYR A 32 -7.62 -2.08 3.64
CA TYR A 32 -6.87 -3.26 4.02
C TYR A 32 -6.71 -3.41 5.54
N GLN A 33 -6.40 -2.31 6.24
CA GLN A 33 -6.40 -2.27 7.70
C GLN A 33 -7.76 -2.69 8.27
N GLN A 34 -8.85 -2.07 7.80
CA GLN A 34 -10.20 -2.36 8.27
C GLN A 34 -10.61 -3.82 8.03
N ALA A 35 -10.25 -4.39 6.87
CA ALA A 35 -10.49 -5.80 6.56
C ALA A 35 -9.75 -6.72 7.53
N ALA A 36 -8.48 -6.42 7.84
CA ALA A 36 -7.71 -7.20 8.81
C ALA A 36 -8.29 -7.10 10.24
N GLU A 37 -8.66 -5.89 10.66
CA GLU A 37 -9.30 -5.64 11.97
C GLU A 37 -10.64 -6.37 12.09
N ALA A 38 -11.46 -6.37 11.03
CA ALA A 38 -12.74 -7.07 11.00
C ALA A 38 -12.58 -8.60 11.07
N MET A 39 -11.47 -9.16 10.57
CA MET A 39 -11.25 -10.61 10.57
C MET A 39 -10.85 -11.18 11.93
N ASP A 40 -10.01 -10.47 12.71
CA ASP A 40 -9.47 -11.03 13.96
C ASP A 40 -9.56 -10.11 15.19
N GLY A 41 -10.11 -8.90 15.04
CA GLY A 41 -10.22 -7.89 16.10
C GLY A 41 -8.86 -7.40 16.62
N GLY A 42 -7.78 -7.59 15.85
CA GLY A 42 -6.45 -7.09 16.15
C GLY A 42 -6.31 -5.60 15.95
N LYS A 43 -5.15 -5.03 16.32
CA LYS A 43 -4.79 -3.64 16.03
C LYS A 43 -3.78 -3.62 14.91
N TYR A 44 -4.11 -2.96 13.81
CA TYR A 44 -3.22 -2.79 12.67
C TYR A 44 -2.86 -1.32 12.49
N LYS A 45 -1.71 -1.05 11.87
CA LYS A 45 -1.20 0.31 11.65
C LYS A 45 -0.89 0.49 10.18
N VAL A 46 -1.39 1.60 9.62
CA VAL A 46 -1.03 2.07 8.29
C VAL A 46 0.17 3.01 8.40
N TYR A 47 1.17 2.78 7.58
CA TYR A 47 2.26 3.72 7.33
C TYR A 47 2.21 4.16 5.88
N SER A 48 2.40 5.45 5.63
CA SER A 48 2.36 6.07 4.31
C SER A 48 3.59 6.95 4.16
N GLN A 49 4.37 6.76 3.11
CA GLN A 49 5.58 7.54 2.88
C GLN A 49 6.01 7.58 1.42
N GLN A 50 6.68 8.67 1.05
CA GLN A 50 7.41 8.78 -0.20
C GLN A 50 8.68 7.93 -0.13
N GLY A 51 8.82 6.97 -1.05
CA GLY A 51 10.03 6.17 -1.15
C GLY A 51 11.24 7.00 -1.59
N LYS A 52 12.44 6.61 -1.13
CA LYS A 52 13.72 7.22 -1.53
C LYS A 52 13.86 7.25 -3.06
N ALA A 53 14.42 8.34 -3.57
CA ALA A 53 14.70 8.50 -4.99
C ALA A 53 15.90 7.64 -5.44
N ALA A 54 15.68 6.32 -5.57
CA ALA A 54 16.68 5.40 -6.09
C ALA A 54 16.00 4.23 -6.85
N PRO A 55 15.78 4.30 -8.18
CA PRO A 55 16.00 5.43 -9.10
C PRO A 55 14.77 6.36 -9.26
N GLN A 56 13.57 5.91 -8.90
CA GLN A 56 12.31 6.65 -9.18
C GLN A 56 11.30 6.55 -8.03
N GLY A 57 11.78 6.77 -6.79
CA GLY A 57 11.01 6.63 -5.55
C GLY A 57 9.51 6.86 -5.71
N ARG A 58 8.72 5.87 -5.29
CA ARG A 58 7.25 5.87 -5.42
C ARG A 58 6.61 6.10 -4.07
N TRP A 59 5.43 6.68 -4.05
CA TRP A 59 4.60 6.64 -2.84
C TRP A 59 4.30 5.18 -2.47
N ARG A 60 4.41 4.84 -1.19
CA ARG A 60 4.16 3.49 -0.69
C ARG A 60 3.39 3.56 0.60
N THR A 61 2.43 2.67 0.73
CA THR A 61 1.71 2.41 1.96
C THR A 61 1.98 0.99 2.42
N SER A 62 2.05 0.78 3.73
CA SER A 62 2.21 -0.54 4.33
C SER A 62 1.28 -0.68 5.53
N VAL A 63 0.70 -1.86 5.69
CA VAL A 63 -0.09 -2.22 6.87
C VAL A 63 0.67 -3.28 7.65
N THR A 64 0.83 -3.04 8.94
CA THR A 64 1.53 -3.96 9.85
C THR A 64 0.78 -4.11 11.16
N THR A 65 1.14 -5.12 11.94
CA THR A 65 0.58 -5.40 13.26
C THR A 65 1.02 -4.34 14.27
N GLY A 66 0.09 -3.89 15.12
CA GLY A 66 0.31 -2.80 16.07
C GLY A 66 0.72 -3.23 17.48
N ASP A 67 0.54 -4.50 17.86
CA ASP A 67 0.79 -5.03 19.21
C ASP A 67 1.13 -6.54 19.20
N PRO A 68 1.71 -7.09 20.30
CA PRO A 68 2.13 -8.50 20.39
C PRO A 68 1.02 -9.54 20.21
N ARG A 69 -0.22 -9.24 20.65
CA ARG A 69 -1.36 -10.15 20.49
C ARG A 69 -1.73 -10.25 19.01
N THR A 70 -1.77 -9.12 18.32
CA THR A 70 -2.06 -9.06 16.88
C THR A 70 -0.95 -9.73 16.06
N ILE A 71 0.32 -9.59 16.44
CA ILE A 71 1.44 -10.33 15.82
C ILE A 71 1.19 -11.85 15.88
N ARG A 72 0.89 -12.39 17.07
CA ARG A 72 0.64 -13.82 17.26
C ARG A 72 -0.56 -14.31 16.46
N LYS A 73 -1.66 -13.54 16.46
CA LYS A 73 -2.86 -13.85 15.68
C LYS A 73 -2.58 -13.87 14.19
N ASN A 74 -1.94 -12.82 13.66
CA ASN A 74 -1.59 -12.72 12.25
C ASN A 74 -0.66 -13.88 11.83
N ALA A 75 0.32 -14.24 12.66
CA ALA A 75 1.22 -15.37 12.39
C ALA A 75 0.47 -16.72 12.33
N LYS A 76 -0.51 -16.92 13.21
CA LYS A 76 -1.30 -18.17 13.28
C LYS A 76 -2.38 -18.27 12.20
N HIS A 77 -3.01 -17.15 11.83
CA HIS A 77 -4.21 -17.12 11.00
C HIS A 77 -4.01 -16.52 9.61
N HIS A 78 -2.83 -15.96 9.36
CA HIS A 78 -2.46 -15.27 8.12
C HIS A 78 -3.42 -14.13 7.77
N THR A 79 -3.87 -13.39 8.78
CA THR A 79 -4.90 -12.35 8.66
C THR A 79 -4.55 -11.32 7.58
N LEU A 80 -3.33 -10.79 7.58
CA LEU A 80 -2.87 -9.84 6.57
C LEU A 80 -2.92 -10.43 5.15
N LEU A 81 -2.48 -11.67 4.95
CA LEU A 81 -2.53 -12.29 3.61
C LEU A 81 -3.98 -12.44 3.11
N LYS A 82 -4.90 -12.81 4.00
CA LYS A 82 -6.33 -12.96 3.66
C LYS A 82 -7.02 -11.62 3.42
N ALA A 83 -6.70 -10.60 4.22
CA ALA A 83 -7.27 -9.27 4.08
C ALA A 83 -6.78 -8.55 2.81
N LEU A 84 -5.63 -8.93 2.24
CA LEU A 84 -5.09 -8.31 1.02
C LEU A 84 -6.03 -8.52 -0.18
N ASP A 85 -6.62 -9.71 -0.29
CA ASP A 85 -7.56 -10.01 -1.39
C ASP A 85 -8.89 -9.28 -1.20
N ALA A 86 -9.39 -9.21 0.03
CA ALA A 86 -10.59 -8.45 0.39
C ALA A 86 -10.45 -6.93 0.10
N ALA A 87 -9.23 -6.39 0.14
CA ALA A 87 -8.95 -4.97 -0.08
C ALA A 87 -8.66 -4.59 -1.55
N ARG A 88 -8.78 -5.54 -2.49
CA ARG A 88 -8.46 -5.33 -3.91
C ARG A 88 -9.53 -4.52 -4.67
N GLN A 89 -10.76 -4.46 -4.15
CA GLN A 89 -11.92 -3.72 -4.70
C GLN A 89 -12.03 -2.30 -4.12
#